data_AF-A0A7V6XQ22-F1
#
_entry.id   AF-A0A7V6XQ22-F1
#
_cell.length_a   1.000
_cell.length_b   1.000
_cell.length_c   1.000
_cell.angle_alpha   90.00
_cell.angle_beta   90.00
_cell.angle_gamma   90.00
#
_symmetry.space_group_name_H-M   'P 1'
#
loop_
_entity.id
_entity.type
_entity.pdbx_description
1 polymer ?
#
loop_
_entity_poly.entity_id
_entity_poly.type
_entity_poly.pdbx_seq_one_letter_code
_entity_poly.pdbx_strand_id
1 'polypeptide(L)'
;MKKLGLSAMLSALLVFAAACGGSSGTTEKPQGNEGGNDGTSSAEVVKIGTLHPLSGGLALEGQEMRDAVRLAIEEANEAGGIQSLGGAKIELVESDHEGSPEKGVSEVQNLERAGVLGIIGTYASGVALPATQEAERSGIPFVIDIASANQITERGFKYTFRLQPTATSFSGDFLKYYDELNKMTDTPLKTAVLVHEDSVFGTSVAAAVEEKAAEHGLEVLATLPHAASTADLSSTINKINSLKPDMVVVTTYLRDGVMLVDGLHNASYKPKAIVGVANGAFSNASFITESQSMNNLIMDVNYTINPQSEMANKVKIAFKEKYNI
;
A
#
# COMPACT_ATOMS: atom_id res chain seq x y z
N MET A 1 4.80 -67.05 -13.21
CA MET A 1 4.92 -66.68 -14.64
C MET A 1 5.39 -65.23 -14.65
N LYS A 2 6.70 -65.03 -14.83
CA LYS A 2 7.37 -64.55 -16.06
C LYS A 2 6.95 -63.10 -16.42
N LYS A 3 7.81 -62.14 -16.77
CA LYS A 3 9.27 -61.92 -16.88
C LYS A 3 9.34 -60.43 -17.35
N LEU A 4 10.19 -59.56 -16.80
CA LEU A 4 11.61 -59.33 -17.13
C LEU A 4 11.87 -58.43 -18.36
N GLY A 5 12.75 -57.43 -18.16
CA GLY A 5 13.52 -56.64 -19.14
C GLY A 5 13.85 -55.26 -18.54
N LEU A 6 15.01 -54.95 -17.93
CA LEU A 6 16.44 -55.17 -18.28
C LEU A 6 16.74 -54.58 -19.69
N SER A 7 17.68 -53.65 -19.91
CA SER A 7 19.10 -53.64 -19.50
C SER A 7 19.74 -52.26 -19.80
N ALA A 8 20.63 -51.75 -18.93
CA ALA A 8 22.10 -51.62 -19.08
C ALA A 8 22.56 -50.42 -19.96
N MET A 9 23.29 -49.41 -19.46
CA MET A 9 24.62 -49.35 -18.80
C MET A 9 25.81 -49.53 -19.77
N LEU A 10 26.60 -48.46 -19.97
CA LEU A 10 28.02 -48.45 -20.35
C LEU A 10 28.57 -47.01 -20.15
N SER A 11 29.21 -46.64 -19.03
CA SER A 11 30.63 -46.79 -18.65
C SER A 11 31.66 -46.27 -19.67
N ALA A 12 32.37 -45.18 -19.30
CA ALA A 12 33.77 -44.96 -19.64
C ALA A 12 34.45 -44.08 -18.58
N LEU A 13 35.16 -44.76 -17.67
CA LEU A 13 36.28 -44.24 -16.88
C LEU A 13 37.46 -43.94 -17.82
N LEU A 14 38.22 -42.87 -17.56
CA LEU A 14 39.65 -42.81 -17.82
C LEU A 14 40.33 -41.90 -16.78
N VAL A 15 41.56 -42.29 -16.46
CA VAL A 15 42.29 -42.14 -15.20
C VAL A 15 43.54 -41.31 -15.45
N PHE A 16 43.87 -40.44 -14.47
CA PHE A 16 45.17 -39.91 -14.04
C PHE A 16 46.23 -39.41 -15.03
N ALA A 17 46.73 -38.20 -14.75
CA ALA A 17 48.16 -38.00 -14.51
C ALA A 17 48.38 -36.82 -13.53
N ALA A 18 48.89 -37.15 -12.34
CA ALA A 18 49.52 -36.20 -11.43
C ALA A 18 51.01 -36.08 -11.78
N ALA A 19 51.55 -34.87 -11.79
CA ALA A 19 52.99 -34.63 -11.71
C ALA A 19 53.24 -33.44 -10.78
N CYS A 20 53.75 -33.75 -9.59
CA CYS A 20 54.41 -32.82 -8.68
C CYS A 20 55.92 -32.87 -8.91
N GLY A 21 56.58 -31.72 -8.76
CA GLY A 21 58.04 -31.54 -8.75
C GLY A 21 58.40 -30.28 -9.54
N GLY A 22 59.10 -29.26 -9.04
CA GLY A 22 59.88 -29.11 -7.82
C GLY A 22 61.17 -28.35 -8.15
N SER A 23 61.23 -27.09 -7.69
CA SER A 23 62.43 -26.29 -7.36
C SER A 23 63.37 -25.75 -8.45
N SER A 24 63.53 -24.41 -8.41
CA SER A 24 64.74 -23.54 -8.54
C SER A 24 64.44 -22.41 -9.55
N GLY A 25 64.44 -21.12 -9.25
CA GLY A 25 65.07 -20.34 -8.20
C GLY A 25 65.96 -19.29 -8.88
N THR A 26 65.47 -18.06 -9.08
CA THR A 26 66.27 -16.83 -9.17
C THR A 26 65.37 -15.59 -9.07
N THR A 27 65.91 -14.62 -8.36
CA THR A 27 65.37 -13.34 -7.90
C THR A 27 65.25 -12.29 -9.00
N GLU A 28 64.08 -11.65 -9.13
CA GLU A 28 63.95 -10.29 -9.67
C GLU A 28 62.98 -9.47 -8.80
N LYS A 29 63.41 -8.27 -8.44
CA LYS A 29 62.72 -7.31 -7.58
C LYS A 29 62.05 -6.27 -8.51
N PRO A 30 60.71 -6.11 -8.54
CA PRO A 30 60.13 -5.06 -9.37
C PRO A 30 60.17 -3.72 -8.65
N GLN A 31 60.70 -2.71 -9.35
CA GLN A 31 60.56 -1.29 -9.03
C GLN A 31 59.09 -0.89 -8.98
N GLY A 32 58.76 -0.03 -8.01
CA GLY A 32 57.43 0.51 -7.79
C GLY A 32 56.93 1.29 -9.00
N ASN A 33 55.72 0.94 -9.43
CA ASN A 33 54.93 1.72 -10.36
C ASN A 33 53.95 2.56 -9.53
N GLU A 34 54.22 3.85 -9.37
CA GLU A 34 53.26 4.82 -8.84
C GLU A 34 52.14 5.01 -9.87
N GLY A 35 51.15 4.12 -9.82
CA GLY A 35 49.89 4.28 -10.53
C GLY A 35 48.98 5.21 -9.73
N GLY A 36 48.87 6.46 -10.17
CA GLY A 36 47.88 7.41 -9.68
C GLY A 36 46.47 6.81 -9.73
N ASN A 37 45.90 6.60 -8.56
CA ASN A 37 44.49 6.30 -8.40
C ASN A 37 43.72 7.60 -8.63
N ASP A 38 43.40 7.90 -9.88
CA ASP A 38 42.28 8.78 -10.22
C ASP A 38 41.00 8.03 -9.81
N GLY A 39 40.75 8.07 -8.51
CA GLY A 39 39.51 7.64 -7.88
C GLY A 39 38.40 8.57 -8.34
N THR A 40 37.88 8.30 -9.53
CA THR A 40 36.48 8.60 -9.81
C THR A 40 35.67 7.77 -8.82
N SER A 41 35.36 8.39 -7.69
CA SER A 41 34.38 7.92 -6.72
C SER A 41 33.12 7.52 -7.49
N SER A 42 32.95 6.22 -7.77
CA SER A 42 31.67 5.71 -8.22
C SER A 42 30.68 6.09 -7.13
N ALA A 43 29.76 7.00 -7.43
CA ALA A 43 28.78 7.45 -6.47
C ALA A 43 28.13 6.22 -5.82
N GLU A 44 28.14 6.17 -4.49
CA GLU A 44 27.57 5.07 -3.72
C GLU A 44 26.10 4.87 -4.13
N VAL A 45 25.64 3.62 -4.24
CA VAL A 45 24.24 3.32 -4.57
C VAL A 45 23.51 2.96 -3.29
N VAL A 46 22.46 3.72 -2.99
CA VAL A 46 21.56 3.48 -1.86
C VAL A 46 20.33 2.74 -2.36
N LYS A 47 20.06 1.56 -1.79
CA LYS A 47 18.86 0.79 -2.13
C LYS A 47 17.70 1.17 -1.23
N ILE A 48 16.53 1.41 -1.81
CA ILE A 48 15.27 1.63 -1.10
C ILE A 48 14.26 0.58 -1.57
N GLY A 49 13.61 -0.09 -0.63
CA GLY A 49 12.57 -1.06 -0.90
C GLY A 49 11.21 -0.40 -1.10
N THR A 50 10.37 -0.96 -1.96
CA THR A 50 8.93 -0.69 -2.00
C THR A 50 8.15 -1.97 -1.81
N LEU A 51 7.18 -1.97 -0.90
CA LEU A 51 6.36 -3.13 -0.55
C LEU A 51 4.87 -2.84 -0.83
N HIS A 52 4.36 -3.33 -1.96
CA HIS A 52 3.00 -3.06 -2.42
C HIS A 52 2.33 -4.31 -3.01
N PRO A 53 0.99 -4.37 -3.13
CA PRO A 53 0.33 -5.47 -3.80
C PRO A 53 0.40 -5.23 -5.31
N LEU A 54 1.46 -5.67 -5.98
CA LEU A 54 1.66 -5.45 -7.42
C LEU A 54 0.83 -6.43 -8.27
N SER A 55 0.30 -7.48 -7.65
CA SER A 55 -0.65 -8.43 -8.20
C SER A 55 -1.82 -8.70 -7.24
N GLY A 56 -2.82 -9.45 -7.73
CA GLY A 56 -4.04 -9.74 -6.96
C GLY A 56 -5.11 -8.65 -7.05
N GLY A 57 -6.04 -8.64 -6.09
CA GLY A 57 -7.24 -7.80 -6.14
C GLY A 57 -7.01 -6.30 -5.95
N LEU A 58 -5.83 -5.91 -5.45
CA LEU A 58 -5.43 -4.51 -5.20
C LEU A 58 -4.27 -4.08 -6.12
N ALA A 59 -4.06 -4.82 -7.22
CA ALA A 59 -2.93 -4.61 -8.12
C ALA A 59 -2.90 -3.23 -8.76
N LEU A 60 -4.08 -2.67 -9.09
CA LEU A 60 -4.19 -1.36 -9.72
C LEU A 60 -3.58 -0.28 -8.81
N GLU A 61 -4.05 -0.20 -7.57
CA GLU A 61 -3.57 0.76 -6.59
C GLU A 61 -2.10 0.47 -6.22
N GLY A 62 -1.74 -0.80 -6.02
CA GLY A 62 -0.36 -1.21 -5.73
C GLY A 62 0.66 -0.76 -6.77
N GLN A 63 0.31 -0.89 -8.05
CA GLN A 63 1.17 -0.44 -9.14
C GLN A 63 1.29 1.09 -9.17
N GLU A 64 0.20 1.83 -8.95
CA GLU A 64 0.23 3.30 -8.86
C GLU A 64 1.11 3.79 -7.70
N MET A 65 1.01 3.17 -6.52
CA MET A 65 1.87 3.50 -5.38
C MET A 65 3.35 3.19 -5.65
N ARG A 66 3.65 2.04 -6.23
CA ARG A 66 5.01 1.68 -6.65
C ARG A 66 5.55 2.68 -7.67
N ASP A 67 4.73 3.05 -8.65
CA ASP A 67 5.08 4.03 -9.68
C ASP A 67 5.34 5.41 -9.07
N ALA A 68 4.58 5.81 -8.03
CA ALA A 68 4.83 7.07 -7.32
C ALA A 68 6.18 7.08 -6.60
N VAL A 69 6.55 5.97 -5.94
CA VAL A 69 7.87 5.80 -5.34
C VAL A 69 8.97 5.85 -6.40
N ARG A 70 8.77 5.20 -7.55
CA ARG A 70 9.72 5.20 -8.66
C ARG A 70 9.95 6.62 -9.19
N LEU A 71 8.88 7.37 -9.46
CA LEU A 71 8.98 8.75 -9.93
C LEU A 71 9.77 9.63 -8.95
N ALA A 72 9.46 9.54 -7.65
CA ALA A 72 10.17 10.31 -6.63
C ALA A 72 11.68 9.99 -6.58
N ILE A 73 12.05 8.73 -6.77
CA ILE A 73 13.46 8.29 -6.83
C ILE A 73 14.16 8.82 -8.09
N GLU A 74 13.49 8.78 -9.24
CA GLU A 74 14.05 9.31 -10.49
C GLU A 74 14.26 10.82 -10.40
N GLU A 75 13.28 11.58 -9.91
CA GLU A 75 13.40 13.03 -9.69
C GLU A 75 14.55 13.36 -8.73
N ALA A 76 14.67 12.62 -7.61
CA ALA A 76 15.78 12.79 -6.68
C ALA A 76 17.15 12.49 -7.32
N ASN A 77 17.23 11.44 -8.13
CA ASN A 77 18.43 11.08 -8.86
C ASN A 77 18.80 12.14 -9.92
N GLU A 78 17.83 12.64 -10.68
CA GLU A 78 18.02 13.72 -11.66
C GLU A 78 18.47 15.02 -11.00
N ALA A 79 18.00 15.30 -9.77
CA ALA A 79 18.43 16.42 -8.94
C ALA A 79 19.82 16.24 -8.29
N GLY A 80 20.57 15.20 -8.66
CA GLY A 80 21.94 14.96 -8.20
C GLY A 80 22.10 13.91 -7.11
N GLY A 81 21.03 13.18 -6.76
CA GLY A 81 21.06 12.11 -5.76
C GLY A 81 21.15 12.63 -4.32
N ILE A 82 21.60 11.78 -3.40
CA ILE A 82 21.69 12.10 -1.97
C ILE A 82 22.94 12.95 -1.72
N GLN A 83 22.76 14.25 -1.59
CA GLN A 83 23.86 15.23 -1.46
C GLN A 83 24.77 14.98 -0.25
N SER A 84 24.19 14.59 0.89
CA SER A 84 24.96 14.28 2.10
C SER A 84 25.85 13.03 1.96
N LEU A 85 25.59 12.19 0.94
CA LEU A 85 26.36 11.02 0.57
C LEU A 85 27.13 11.24 -0.74
N GLY A 86 27.53 12.49 -1.03
CA GLY A 86 28.34 12.81 -2.20
C GLY A 86 27.60 12.64 -3.54
N GLY A 87 26.27 12.73 -3.55
CA GLY A 87 25.45 12.52 -4.73
C GLY A 87 25.12 11.07 -5.03
N ALA A 88 25.12 10.21 -3.99
CA ALA A 88 24.75 8.80 -4.07
C ALA A 88 23.41 8.61 -4.80
N LYS A 89 23.36 7.66 -5.74
CA LYS A 89 22.14 7.36 -6.49
C LYS A 89 21.25 6.41 -5.71
N ILE A 90 19.95 6.56 -5.87
CA ILE A 90 18.95 5.69 -5.25
C ILE A 90 18.52 4.62 -6.26
N GLU A 91 18.60 3.36 -5.86
CA GLU A 91 18.09 2.20 -6.59
C GLU A 91 16.81 1.69 -5.89
N LEU A 92 15.72 1.54 -6.64
CA LEU A 92 14.48 0.97 -6.13
C LEU A 92 14.53 -0.56 -6.21
N VAL A 93 14.24 -1.23 -5.09
CA VAL A 93 14.03 -2.67 -5.01
C VAL A 93 12.55 -2.93 -4.81
N GLU A 94 11.90 -3.52 -5.80
CA GLU A 94 10.45 -3.73 -5.81
C GLU A 94 10.09 -5.07 -5.20
N SER A 95 8.99 -5.10 -4.45
CA SER A 95 8.51 -6.29 -3.78
C SER A 95 6.99 -6.35 -3.77
N ASP A 96 6.47 -7.51 -4.18
CA ASP A 96 5.04 -7.80 -4.32
C ASP A 96 4.57 -8.72 -3.19
N HIS A 97 3.71 -8.19 -2.32
CA HIS A 97 3.11 -8.99 -1.25
C HIS A 97 1.76 -9.61 -1.64
N GLU A 98 1.22 -9.33 -2.84
CA GLU A 98 0.01 -9.92 -3.42
C GLU A 98 -1.28 -9.80 -2.56
N GLY A 99 -1.27 -8.88 -1.60
CA GLY A 99 -2.32 -8.75 -0.58
C GLY A 99 -2.24 -9.74 0.60
N SER A 100 -1.21 -10.58 0.70
CA SER A 100 -1.03 -11.56 1.80
C SER A 100 -0.14 -11.02 2.94
N PRO A 101 -0.58 -11.14 4.20
CA PRO A 101 0.25 -10.81 5.37
C PRO A 101 1.54 -11.64 5.46
N GLU A 102 1.47 -12.94 5.16
CA GLU A 102 2.62 -13.85 5.18
C GLU A 102 3.65 -13.46 4.13
N LYS A 103 3.20 -13.13 2.91
CA LYS A 103 4.07 -12.61 1.86
C LYS A 103 4.68 -11.28 2.25
N GLY A 104 3.92 -10.37 2.86
CA GLY A 104 4.46 -9.11 3.40
C GLY A 104 5.66 -9.31 4.32
N VAL A 105 5.62 -10.31 5.21
CA VAL A 105 6.74 -10.66 6.09
C VAL A 105 7.93 -11.23 5.30
N SER A 106 7.70 -12.22 4.42
CA SER A 106 8.79 -12.83 3.65
C SER A 106 9.47 -11.84 2.71
N GLU A 107 8.70 -10.88 2.21
CA GLU A 107 9.17 -9.82 1.33
C GLU A 107 10.01 -8.77 2.06
N VAL A 108 9.65 -8.40 3.29
CA VAL A 108 10.55 -7.57 4.13
C VAL A 108 11.90 -8.26 4.36
N GLN A 109 11.90 -9.58 4.56
CA GLN A 109 13.15 -10.36 4.68
C GLN A 109 13.94 -10.41 3.37
N ASN A 110 13.27 -10.45 2.22
CA ASN A 110 13.92 -10.36 0.91
C ASN A 110 14.58 -8.99 0.72
N LEU A 111 13.87 -7.91 1.08
CA LEU A 111 14.38 -6.54 1.03
C LEU A 111 15.58 -6.36 1.97
N GLU A 112 15.54 -6.91 3.18
CA GLU A 112 16.68 -6.96 4.10
C GLU A 112 17.89 -7.65 3.44
N ARG A 113 17.70 -8.85 2.89
CA ARG A 113 18.77 -9.59 2.18
C ARG A 113 19.31 -8.84 0.97
N ALA A 114 18.46 -8.05 0.29
CA ALA A 114 18.85 -7.21 -0.83
C ALA A 114 19.67 -5.97 -0.40
N GLY A 115 19.73 -5.68 0.91
CA GLY A 115 20.51 -4.58 1.48
C GLY A 115 19.83 -3.23 1.36
N VAL A 116 18.49 -3.16 1.41
CA VAL A 116 17.79 -1.87 1.41
C VAL A 116 18.04 -1.11 2.70
N LEU A 117 18.19 0.21 2.62
CA LEU A 117 18.34 1.10 3.78
C LEU A 117 17.00 1.50 4.41
N GLY A 118 15.90 1.29 3.71
CA GLY A 118 14.55 1.59 4.17
C GLY A 118 13.51 1.05 3.21
N ILE A 119 12.27 0.98 3.67
CA ILE A 119 11.11 0.48 2.92
C ILE A 119 10.04 1.57 2.90
N ILE A 120 9.40 1.75 1.75
CA ILE A 120 8.20 2.57 1.57
C ILE A 120 7.02 1.66 1.20
N GLY A 121 5.89 1.86 1.86
CA GLY A 121 4.70 1.02 1.73
C GLY A 121 4.04 0.80 3.09
N THR A 122 2.89 0.15 3.24
CA THR A 122 2.10 -0.46 2.19
C THR A 122 0.65 -0.02 2.29
N TYR A 123 -0.17 -0.47 1.35
CA TYR A 123 -1.58 -0.13 1.24
C TYR A 123 -2.45 -0.81 2.29
N ALA A 124 -2.32 -2.13 2.42
CA ALA A 124 -3.24 -2.95 3.19
C ALA A 124 -2.83 -3.01 4.66
N SER A 125 -3.69 -2.55 5.57
CA SER A 125 -3.40 -2.56 7.01
C SER A 125 -3.13 -3.96 7.58
N GLY A 126 -3.80 -4.99 7.05
CA GLY A 126 -3.56 -6.38 7.43
C GLY A 126 -2.18 -6.91 7.06
N VAL A 127 -1.55 -6.34 6.02
CA VAL A 127 -0.18 -6.66 5.61
C VAL A 127 0.83 -5.80 6.38
N ALA A 128 0.52 -4.51 6.53
CA ALA A 128 1.38 -3.56 7.23
C ALA A 128 1.68 -3.99 8.67
N LEU A 129 0.70 -4.54 9.40
CA LEU A 129 0.89 -4.96 10.80
C LEU A 129 2.05 -5.96 10.99
N PRO A 130 2.05 -7.15 10.36
CA PRO A 130 3.15 -8.08 10.50
C PRO A 130 4.42 -7.64 9.74
N ALA A 131 4.29 -6.96 8.60
CA ALA A 131 5.46 -6.50 7.84
C ALA A 131 6.31 -5.46 8.62
N THR A 132 5.66 -4.52 9.32
CA THR A 132 6.36 -3.55 10.18
C THR A 132 6.96 -4.18 11.43
N GLN A 133 6.36 -5.26 11.95
CA GLN A 133 6.96 -6.02 13.04
C GLN A 133 8.26 -6.70 12.59
N GLU A 134 8.28 -7.21 11.36
CA GLU A 134 9.50 -7.78 10.79
C GLU A 134 10.54 -6.70 10.51
N ALA A 135 10.16 -5.55 9.95
CA ALA A 135 11.08 -4.45 9.71
C ALA A 135 11.68 -3.91 11.02
N GLU A 136 10.90 -3.81 12.09
CA GLU A 136 11.40 -3.45 13.44
C GLU A 136 12.42 -4.48 13.94
N ARG A 137 12.17 -5.78 13.76
CA ARG A 137 13.09 -6.86 14.15
C ARG A 137 14.42 -6.78 13.38
N SER A 138 14.35 -6.43 12.10
CA SER A 138 15.52 -6.28 11.22
C SER A 138 16.18 -4.91 11.31
N GLY A 139 15.62 -3.98 12.09
CA GLY A 139 16.16 -2.62 12.26
C GLY A 139 16.08 -1.75 10.99
N ILE A 140 15.14 -2.05 10.10
CA ILE A 140 14.96 -1.35 8.83
C ILE A 140 13.85 -0.29 8.97
N PRO A 141 14.14 1.00 8.74
CA PRO A 141 13.11 2.03 8.67
C PRO A 141 12.02 1.67 7.64
N PHE A 142 10.78 1.69 8.07
CA PHE A 142 9.60 1.43 7.24
C PHE A 142 8.64 2.62 7.32
N VAL A 143 8.49 3.34 6.21
CA VAL A 143 7.56 4.46 6.05
C VAL A 143 6.26 3.97 5.44
N ILE A 144 5.22 3.95 6.27
CA ILE A 144 3.83 3.68 5.88
C ILE A 144 3.26 4.84 5.10
N ASP A 145 2.99 4.63 3.83
CA ASP A 145 2.41 5.61 2.94
C ASP A 145 0.87 5.65 3.01
N ILE A 146 0.17 4.49 3.07
CA ILE A 146 -1.30 4.46 2.99
C ILE A 146 -2.02 3.62 4.07
N ALA A 147 -1.43 2.57 4.63
CA ALA A 147 -2.13 1.76 5.64
C ALA A 147 -2.52 2.59 6.89
N SER A 148 -3.78 2.47 7.31
CA SER A 148 -4.43 3.42 8.23
C SER A 148 -4.67 2.90 9.64
N ALA A 149 -4.64 1.59 9.88
CA ALA A 149 -4.94 1.04 11.21
C ALA A 149 -3.99 1.60 12.29
N ASN A 150 -4.57 2.03 13.41
CA ASN A 150 -3.84 2.73 14.48
C ASN A 150 -2.63 1.92 15.00
N GLN A 151 -2.86 0.63 15.26
CA GLN A 151 -1.89 -0.31 15.81
C GLN A 151 -0.57 -0.38 15.03
N ILE A 152 -0.55 0.01 13.76
CA ILE A 152 0.67 0.02 12.95
C ILE A 152 1.77 0.85 13.62
N THR A 153 1.42 1.99 14.22
CA THR A 153 2.37 2.93 14.86
C THR A 153 2.24 3.03 16.39
N GLU A 154 1.28 2.33 17.00
CA GLU A 154 1.04 2.38 18.46
C GLU A 154 1.75 1.28 19.25
N ARG A 155 2.49 0.39 18.57
CA ARG A 155 3.19 -0.75 19.19
C ARG A 155 4.57 -0.41 19.80
N GLY A 156 4.96 0.86 19.82
CA GLY A 156 6.23 1.32 20.39
C GLY A 156 7.47 0.99 19.54
N PHE A 157 7.26 0.73 18.24
CA PHE A 157 8.33 0.48 17.27
C PHE A 157 9.15 1.75 17.01
N LYS A 158 10.46 1.59 16.83
CA LYS A 158 11.41 2.68 16.60
C LYS A 158 11.62 2.98 15.12
N TYR A 159 11.41 1.97 14.27
CA TYR A 159 11.71 2.04 12.85
C TYR A 159 10.45 2.19 11.98
N THR A 160 9.25 2.27 12.56
CA THR A 160 8.01 2.45 11.80
C THR A 160 7.53 3.89 11.86
N PHE A 161 7.33 4.50 10.69
CA PHE A 161 6.83 5.85 10.51
C PHE A 161 5.58 5.83 9.63
N ARG A 162 4.72 6.84 9.69
CA ARG A 162 3.50 6.91 8.86
C ARG A 162 3.25 8.32 8.34
N LEU A 163 2.89 8.40 7.05
CA LEU A 163 2.43 9.60 6.37
C LEU A 163 0.89 9.70 6.37
N GLN A 164 0.22 8.57 6.20
CA GLN A 164 -1.24 8.48 6.20
C GLN A 164 -1.88 8.89 7.55
N PRO A 165 -3.06 9.53 7.53
CA PRO A 165 -3.92 9.63 8.72
C PRO A 165 -4.28 8.26 9.33
N THR A 166 -4.51 8.24 10.64
CA THR A 166 -4.98 7.03 11.35
C THR A 166 -6.47 6.77 11.07
N ALA A 167 -6.92 5.53 11.34
CA ALA A 167 -8.33 5.20 11.41
C ALA A 167 -9.10 6.13 12.38
N THR A 168 -8.50 6.45 13.54
CA THR A 168 -9.08 7.44 14.48
C THR A 168 -9.09 8.86 13.92
N SER A 169 -8.07 9.28 13.17
CA SER A 169 -8.04 10.61 12.54
C SER A 169 -9.15 10.73 11.51
N PHE A 170 -9.28 9.75 10.60
CA PHE A 170 -10.36 9.74 9.61
C PHE A 170 -11.74 9.76 10.26
N SER A 171 -11.93 8.94 11.31
CA SER A 171 -13.21 8.85 12.01
C SER A 171 -13.55 10.13 12.78
N GLY A 172 -12.55 10.74 13.42
CA GLY A 172 -12.70 12.02 14.11
C GLY A 172 -13.00 13.18 13.16
N ASP A 173 -12.30 13.24 12.02
CA ASP A 173 -12.55 14.25 10.98
C ASP A 173 -13.94 14.06 10.36
N PHE A 174 -14.38 12.80 10.16
CA PHE A 174 -15.73 12.49 9.71
C PHE A 174 -16.79 13.00 10.70
N LEU A 175 -16.64 12.70 11.99
CA LEU A 175 -17.63 13.12 12.99
C LEU A 175 -17.66 14.63 13.19
N LYS A 176 -16.50 15.30 13.09
CA LYS A 176 -16.43 16.76 13.05
C LYS A 176 -17.16 17.32 11.82
N TYR A 177 -16.91 16.76 10.65
CA TYR A 177 -17.57 17.17 9.42
C TYR A 177 -19.09 16.93 9.47
N TYR A 178 -19.52 15.81 10.04
CA TYR A 178 -20.92 15.50 10.32
C TYR A 178 -21.59 16.58 11.19
N ASP A 179 -20.95 17.02 12.27
CA ASP A 179 -21.48 18.10 13.11
C ASP A 179 -21.59 19.43 12.35
N GLU A 180 -20.61 19.75 11.53
CA GLU A 180 -20.60 20.97 10.71
C GLU A 180 -21.72 20.95 9.67
N LEU A 181 -21.86 19.84 8.95
CA LEU A 181 -22.93 19.63 7.97
C LEU A 181 -24.31 19.79 8.60
N ASN A 182 -24.54 19.17 9.76
CA ASN A 182 -25.82 19.25 10.46
C ASN A 182 -26.16 20.67 10.96
N LYS A 183 -25.17 21.55 11.12
CA LYS A 183 -25.39 22.97 11.44
C LYS A 183 -25.72 23.81 10.19
N MET A 184 -25.35 23.34 9.01
CA MET A 184 -25.49 24.06 7.74
C MET A 184 -26.77 23.71 6.96
N THR A 185 -27.52 22.70 7.41
CA THR A 185 -28.70 22.18 6.70
C THR A 185 -29.94 22.14 7.59
N ASP A 186 -31.11 22.40 7.02
CA ASP A 186 -32.41 22.18 7.67
C ASP A 186 -32.84 20.69 7.65
N THR A 187 -32.06 19.83 6.97
CA THR A 187 -32.31 18.39 6.90
C THR A 187 -31.20 17.63 7.64
N PRO A 188 -31.26 17.54 8.97
CA PRO A 188 -30.22 16.87 9.73
C PRO A 188 -30.18 15.37 9.41
N LEU A 189 -28.98 14.84 9.40
CA LEU A 189 -28.67 13.42 9.35
C LEU A 189 -28.52 12.93 10.78
N LYS A 190 -29.22 11.87 11.18
CA LYS A 190 -29.23 11.37 12.56
C LYS A 190 -28.90 9.89 12.67
N THR A 191 -29.21 9.12 11.64
CA THR A 191 -29.02 7.67 11.63
C THR A 191 -28.05 7.25 10.52
N ALA A 192 -27.15 6.32 10.84
CA ALA A 192 -26.21 5.74 9.89
C ALA A 192 -26.28 4.21 9.88
N VAL A 193 -25.97 3.62 8.73
CA VAL A 193 -25.46 2.25 8.64
C VAL A 193 -24.00 2.34 8.21
N LEU A 194 -23.10 1.71 8.97
CA LEU A 194 -21.70 1.58 8.60
C LEU A 194 -21.53 0.34 7.73
N VAL A 195 -20.82 0.46 6.60
CA VAL A 195 -20.48 -0.65 5.70
C VAL A 195 -18.98 -0.67 5.52
N HIS A 196 -18.37 -1.82 5.74
CA HIS A 196 -16.93 -1.95 5.58
C HIS A 196 -16.51 -3.32 5.07
N GLU A 197 -15.37 -3.37 4.39
CA GLU A 197 -14.69 -4.64 4.13
C GLU A 197 -14.08 -5.19 5.44
N ASP A 198 -14.06 -6.51 5.59
CA ASP A 198 -13.78 -7.19 6.86
C ASP A 198 -12.28 -7.33 7.23
N SER A 199 -11.37 -6.75 6.44
CA SER A 199 -9.96 -6.70 6.84
C SER A 199 -9.73 -5.76 8.02
N VAL A 200 -8.48 -5.76 8.51
CA VAL A 200 -7.98 -4.87 9.55
C VAL A 200 -8.26 -3.39 9.21
N PHE A 201 -8.21 -3.02 7.93
CA PHE A 201 -8.46 -1.64 7.50
C PHE A 201 -9.91 -1.24 7.78
N GLY A 202 -10.88 -1.83 7.08
CA GLY A 202 -12.29 -1.46 7.21
C GLY A 202 -12.80 -1.61 8.65
N THR A 203 -12.43 -2.70 9.32
CA THR A 203 -12.80 -2.93 10.72
C THR A 203 -12.27 -1.84 11.65
N SER A 204 -11.03 -1.39 11.47
CA SER A 204 -10.44 -0.38 12.36
C SER A 204 -11.10 1.00 12.23
N VAL A 205 -11.49 1.39 11.02
CA VAL A 205 -12.17 2.67 10.76
C VAL A 205 -13.61 2.60 11.24
N ALA A 206 -14.35 1.53 10.91
CA ALA A 206 -15.74 1.36 11.35
C ALA A 206 -15.85 1.37 12.88
N ALA A 207 -14.95 0.66 13.57
CA ALA A 207 -14.89 0.65 15.03
C ALA A 207 -14.61 2.04 15.61
N ALA A 208 -13.70 2.81 15.00
CA ALA A 208 -13.37 4.16 15.47
C ALA A 208 -14.52 5.16 15.25
N VAL A 209 -15.31 5.01 14.18
CA VAL A 209 -16.56 5.78 13.99
C VAL A 209 -17.59 5.38 15.04
N GLU A 210 -17.85 4.08 15.20
CA GLU A 210 -18.87 3.55 16.11
C GLU A 210 -18.59 3.93 17.58
N GLU A 211 -17.33 3.92 18.00
CA GLU A 211 -16.93 4.32 19.36
C GLU A 211 -17.36 5.76 19.71
N LYS A 212 -17.32 6.67 18.74
CA LYS A 212 -17.53 8.11 18.95
C LYS A 212 -18.85 8.64 18.41
N ALA A 213 -19.56 7.89 17.58
CA ALA A 213 -20.81 8.33 16.95
C ALA A 213 -21.84 8.90 17.94
N ALA A 214 -22.06 8.23 19.08
CA ALA A 214 -23.05 8.65 20.07
C ALA A 214 -22.71 10.00 20.73
N GLU A 215 -21.42 10.33 20.89
CA GLU A 215 -20.97 11.62 21.45
C GLU A 215 -21.36 12.80 20.53
N HIS A 216 -21.49 12.53 19.23
CA HIS A 216 -21.93 13.47 18.20
C HIS A 216 -23.44 13.39 17.93
N GLY A 217 -24.18 12.53 18.64
CA GLY A 217 -25.61 12.32 18.40
C GLY A 217 -25.93 11.60 17.09
N LEU A 218 -24.97 10.86 16.53
CA LEU A 218 -25.18 9.95 15.41
C LEU A 218 -25.58 8.56 15.95
N GLU A 219 -26.76 8.08 15.56
CA GLU A 219 -27.23 6.73 15.88
C GLU A 219 -26.77 5.74 14.80
N VAL A 220 -25.94 4.77 15.16
CA VAL A 220 -25.54 3.69 14.26
C VAL A 220 -26.58 2.56 14.35
N LEU A 221 -27.38 2.40 13.30
CA LEU A 221 -28.44 1.38 13.22
C LEU A 221 -27.88 -0.04 12.99
N ALA A 222 -26.74 -0.13 12.29
CA ALA A 222 -25.99 -1.36 12.09
C ALA A 222 -24.57 -1.07 11.59
N THR A 223 -23.64 -1.94 11.97
CA THR A 223 -22.31 -2.06 11.37
C THR A 223 -22.27 -3.35 10.56
N LEU A 224 -22.10 -3.25 9.25
CA LEU A 224 -22.23 -4.34 8.29
C LEU A 224 -20.87 -4.64 7.64
N PRO A 225 -20.15 -5.69 8.08
CA PRO A 225 -18.97 -6.16 7.39
C PRO A 225 -19.35 -6.94 6.11
N HIS A 226 -18.47 -6.93 5.12
CA HIS A 226 -18.49 -7.88 4.01
C HIS A 226 -17.08 -8.42 3.73
N ALA A 227 -17.02 -9.63 3.19
CA ALA A 227 -15.74 -10.24 2.82
C ALA A 227 -15.08 -9.45 1.68
N ALA A 228 -13.79 -9.15 1.79
CA ALA A 228 -13.03 -8.52 0.71
C ALA A 228 -13.00 -9.35 -0.60
N SER A 229 -13.45 -10.61 -0.58
CA SER A 229 -13.62 -11.47 -1.76
C SER A 229 -15.07 -11.56 -2.25
N THR A 230 -15.99 -10.76 -1.72
CA THR A 230 -17.41 -10.86 -2.05
C THR A 230 -17.67 -10.58 -3.53
N ALA A 231 -18.60 -11.33 -4.11
CA ALA A 231 -19.01 -11.17 -5.51
C ALA A 231 -20.18 -10.19 -5.67
N ASP A 232 -20.98 -10.00 -4.63
CA ASP A 232 -22.08 -9.05 -4.60
C ASP A 232 -22.34 -8.53 -3.17
N LEU A 233 -23.13 -7.46 -3.06
CA LEU A 233 -23.50 -6.80 -1.80
C LEU A 233 -25.03 -6.81 -1.56
N SER A 234 -25.76 -7.73 -2.21
CA SER A 234 -27.24 -7.72 -2.20
C SER A 234 -27.82 -7.82 -0.80
N SER A 235 -27.21 -8.64 0.07
CA SER A 235 -27.62 -8.79 1.48
C SER A 235 -27.41 -7.50 2.26
N THR A 236 -26.25 -6.85 2.10
CA THR A 236 -25.92 -5.55 2.69
C THR A 236 -26.91 -4.48 2.25
N ILE A 237 -27.19 -4.39 0.94
CA ILE A 237 -28.14 -3.42 0.37
C ILE A 237 -29.56 -3.67 0.88
N ASN A 238 -30.01 -4.92 0.94
CA ASN A 238 -31.31 -5.27 1.48
C ASN A 238 -31.43 -4.86 2.96
N LYS A 239 -30.36 -5.05 3.74
CA LYS A 239 -30.33 -4.65 5.15
C LYS A 239 -30.38 -3.13 5.28
N ILE A 240 -29.60 -2.39 4.50
CA ILE A 240 -29.64 -0.92 4.44
C ILE A 240 -31.06 -0.44 4.11
N ASN A 241 -31.68 -0.97 3.06
CA ASN A 241 -33.04 -0.59 2.64
C ASN A 241 -34.09 -0.92 3.71
N SER A 242 -33.91 -2.01 4.47
CA SER A 242 -34.81 -2.36 5.57
C SER A 242 -34.71 -1.41 6.77
N LEU A 243 -33.50 -0.92 7.06
CA LEU A 243 -33.22 -0.03 8.19
C LEU A 243 -33.52 1.44 7.86
N LYS A 244 -33.46 1.82 6.58
CA LYS A 244 -33.71 3.18 6.07
C LYS A 244 -32.91 4.26 6.81
N PRO A 245 -31.58 4.13 6.95
CA PRO A 245 -30.78 5.17 7.58
C PRO A 245 -30.81 6.48 6.80
N ASP A 246 -30.56 7.60 7.48
CA ASP A 246 -30.34 8.89 6.82
C ASP A 246 -29.09 8.83 5.94
N MET A 247 -28.03 8.18 6.41
CA MET A 247 -26.78 8.01 5.66
C MET A 247 -26.24 6.58 5.65
N VAL A 248 -25.45 6.28 4.63
CA VAL A 248 -24.61 5.09 4.59
C VAL A 248 -23.16 5.54 4.67
N VAL A 249 -22.44 5.09 5.70
CA VAL A 249 -21.02 5.41 5.90
C VAL A 249 -20.19 4.23 5.40
N VAL A 250 -19.22 4.47 4.52
CA VAL A 250 -18.58 3.41 3.72
C VAL A 250 -17.07 3.45 3.84
N THR A 251 -16.48 2.36 4.33
CA THR A 251 -15.02 2.15 4.35
C THR A 251 -14.64 0.90 3.57
N THR A 252 -14.27 1.09 2.31
CA THR A 252 -13.98 0.01 1.37
C THR A 252 -12.88 0.41 0.40
N TYR A 253 -12.24 -0.57 -0.23
CA TYR A 253 -11.41 -0.35 -1.42
C TYR A 253 -12.27 -0.01 -2.64
N LEU A 254 -11.62 0.43 -3.73
CA LEU A 254 -12.26 0.96 -4.94
C LEU A 254 -13.39 0.05 -5.45
N ARG A 255 -13.08 -1.22 -5.74
CA ARG A 255 -14.04 -2.18 -6.30
C ARG A 255 -15.34 -2.27 -5.50
N ASP A 256 -15.21 -2.39 -4.19
CA ASP A 256 -16.36 -2.61 -3.30
C ASP A 256 -17.17 -1.32 -3.10
N GLY A 257 -16.50 -0.16 -3.11
CA GLY A 257 -17.17 1.14 -3.09
C GLY A 257 -18.04 1.36 -4.32
N VAL A 258 -17.51 1.02 -5.51
CA VAL A 258 -18.29 1.03 -6.77
C VAL A 258 -19.47 0.07 -6.69
N MET A 259 -19.22 -1.18 -6.28
CA MET A 259 -20.24 -2.23 -6.18
C MET A 259 -21.40 -1.83 -5.25
N LEU A 260 -21.08 -1.17 -4.12
CA LEU A 260 -22.09 -0.70 -3.18
C LEU A 260 -22.97 0.38 -3.81
N VAL A 261 -22.37 1.39 -4.44
CA VAL A 261 -23.10 2.52 -5.05
C VAL A 261 -23.98 2.04 -6.20
N ASP A 262 -23.45 1.18 -7.08
CA ASP A 262 -24.22 0.59 -8.17
C ASP A 262 -25.37 -0.27 -7.64
N GLY A 263 -25.12 -1.04 -6.58
CA GLY A 263 -26.14 -1.86 -5.94
C GLY A 263 -27.27 -1.04 -5.31
N LEU A 264 -26.96 0.06 -4.63
CA LEU A 264 -27.95 0.99 -4.09
C LEU A 264 -28.76 1.64 -5.23
N HIS A 265 -28.08 2.05 -6.31
CA HIS A 265 -28.72 2.59 -7.50
C HIS A 265 -29.70 1.60 -8.14
N ASN A 266 -29.26 0.37 -8.38
CA ASN A 266 -30.05 -0.70 -8.99
C ASN A 266 -31.25 -1.09 -8.12
N ALA A 267 -31.11 -1.06 -6.79
CA ALA A 267 -32.19 -1.27 -5.84
C ALA A 267 -33.15 -0.05 -5.75
N SER A 268 -32.89 1.02 -6.49
CA SER A 268 -33.63 2.30 -6.42
C SER A 268 -33.68 2.89 -5.00
N TYR A 269 -32.69 2.56 -4.16
CA TYR A 269 -32.58 3.08 -2.82
C TYR A 269 -31.63 4.28 -2.78
N LYS A 270 -32.10 5.39 -2.23
CA LYS A 270 -31.34 6.64 -2.13
C LYS A 270 -31.36 7.14 -0.68
N PRO A 271 -30.30 6.92 0.10
CA PRO A 271 -30.16 7.61 1.38
C PRO A 271 -29.99 9.12 1.13
N LYS A 272 -30.11 9.94 2.17
CA LYS A 272 -29.85 11.38 2.05
C LYS A 272 -28.38 11.66 1.75
N ALA A 273 -27.49 10.80 2.25
CA ALA A 273 -26.05 10.87 2.02
C ALA A 273 -25.41 9.49 1.96
N ILE A 274 -24.37 9.36 1.16
CA ILE A 274 -23.40 8.27 1.19
C ILE A 274 -22.06 8.92 1.52
N VAL A 275 -21.44 8.53 2.63
CA VAL A 275 -20.22 9.18 3.12
C VAL A 275 -19.09 8.18 3.16
N GLY A 276 -18.04 8.42 2.39
CA GLY A 276 -16.80 7.69 2.47
C GLY A 276 -16.01 8.11 3.70
N VAL A 277 -15.42 7.15 4.40
CA VAL A 277 -14.41 7.41 5.43
C VAL A 277 -13.20 6.56 5.07
N ALA A 278 -12.15 7.22 4.58
CA ALA A 278 -11.01 6.61 3.91
C ALA A 278 -11.43 5.72 2.71
N ASN A 279 -12.47 6.09 1.96
CA ASN A 279 -13.02 5.24 0.91
C ASN A 279 -12.16 5.25 -0.37
N GLY A 280 -11.88 4.07 -0.94
CA GLY A 280 -11.07 3.95 -2.16
C GLY A 280 -11.76 4.39 -3.46
N ALA A 281 -13.08 4.57 -3.46
CA ALA A 281 -13.85 4.89 -4.67
C ALA A 281 -14.25 6.37 -4.78
N PHE A 282 -14.72 6.99 -3.69
CA PHE A 282 -15.51 8.22 -3.80
C PHE A 282 -14.72 9.46 -4.25
N SER A 283 -13.41 9.48 -4.03
CA SER A 283 -12.49 10.49 -4.58
C SER A 283 -11.77 10.05 -5.86
N ASN A 284 -12.01 8.83 -6.36
CA ASN A 284 -11.39 8.34 -7.58
C ASN A 284 -12.02 9.01 -8.81
N ALA A 285 -11.17 9.54 -9.71
CA ALA A 285 -11.64 10.29 -10.87
C ALA A 285 -12.51 9.45 -11.80
N SER A 286 -12.14 8.19 -12.08
CA SER A 286 -12.92 7.31 -12.94
C SER A 286 -14.29 7.02 -12.33
N PHE A 287 -14.33 6.71 -11.04
CA PHE A 287 -15.60 6.52 -10.32
C PHE A 287 -16.51 7.75 -10.43
N ILE A 288 -15.98 8.96 -10.19
CA ILE A 288 -16.76 10.20 -10.28
C ILE A 288 -17.28 10.41 -11.72
N THR A 289 -16.50 10.08 -12.74
CA THR A 289 -16.90 10.31 -14.13
C THR A 289 -17.94 9.29 -14.61
N GLU A 290 -17.85 8.05 -14.10
CA GLU A 290 -18.68 6.90 -14.51
C GLU A 290 -19.97 6.77 -13.69
N SER A 291 -19.95 7.05 -12.38
CA SER A 291 -21.07 6.85 -11.44
C SER A 291 -21.99 8.08 -11.30
N GLN A 292 -22.39 8.69 -12.42
CA GLN A 292 -23.08 10.00 -12.42
C GLN A 292 -24.43 10.02 -11.69
N SER A 293 -25.12 8.88 -11.57
CA SER A 293 -26.50 8.81 -11.08
C SER A 293 -26.64 9.03 -9.57
N MET A 294 -25.57 8.82 -8.81
CA MET A 294 -25.55 8.91 -7.34
C MET A 294 -24.55 9.93 -6.81
N ASN A 295 -23.67 10.50 -7.64
CA ASN A 295 -22.63 11.46 -7.24
C ASN A 295 -23.13 12.61 -6.36
N ASN A 296 -24.33 13.14 -6.62
CA ASN A 296 -24.90 14.25 -5.83
C ASN A 296 -25.23 13.86 -4.37
N LEU A 297 -25.17 12.57 -4.04
CA LEU A 297 -25.40 12.04 -2.69
C LEU A 297 -24.09 11.64 -2.00
N ILE A 298 -22.96 11.66 -2.71
CA ILE A 298 -21.69 11.13 -2.24
C ILE A 298 -20.83 12.26 -1.66
N MET A 299 -20.31 12.01 -0.46
CA MET A 299 -19.28 12.81 0.20
C MET A 299 -18.14 11.88 0.58
N ASP A 300 -16.92 12.40 0.73
CA ASP A 300 -15.77 11.58 1.11
C ASP A 300 -14.90 12.33 2.13
N VAL A 301 -14.58 11.64 3.22
CA VAL A 301 -13.62 12.07 4.24
C VAL A 301 -12.37 11.27 4.02
N ASN A 302 -11.46 11.86 3.24
CA ASN A 302 -10.27 11.20 2.79
C ASN A 302 -9.11 12.19 2.65
N TYR A 303 -7.89 11.66 2.54
CA TYR A 303 -6.75 12.47 2.14
C TYR A 303 -6.92 12.89 0.68
N THR A 304 -6.55 14.12 0.36
CA THR A 304 -6.61 14.61 -1.01
C THR A 304 -5.47 15.57 -1.28
N ILE A 305 -5.06 15.63 -2.56
CA ILE A 305 -4.11 16.65 -2.99
C ILE A 305 -4.73 18.03 -2.76
N ASN A 306 -3.95 18.97 -2.25
CA ASN A 306 -4.41 20.36 -2.19
C ASN A 306 -4.41 20.92 -3.63
N PRO A 307 -5.58 21.17 -4.26
CA PRO A 307 -5.62 21.60 -5.66
C PRO A 307 -5.07 23.03 -5.85
N GLN A 308 -4.96 23.81 -4.77
CA GLN A 308 -4.38 25.15 -4.78
C GLN A 308 -2.86 25.14 -4.56
N SER A 309 -2.27 23.98 -4.25
CA SER A 309 -0.82 23.86 -4.06
C SER A 309 -0.11 23.74 -5.40
N GLU A 310 0.78 24.67 -5.69
CA GLU A 310 1.65 24.62 -6.87
C GLU A 310 2.49 23.34 -6.88
N MET A 311 3.03 22.95 -5.73
CA MET A 311 3.81 21.72 -5.58
C MET A 311 2.99 20.48 -5.88
N ALA A 312 1.77 20.38 -5.34
CA ALA A 312 0.90 19.23 -5.57
C ALA A 312 0.50 19.11 -7.06
N ASN A 313 0.22 20.25 -7.70
CA ASN A 313 -0.10 20.28 -9.12
C ASN A 313 1.09 19.86 -10.00
N LYS A 314 2.31 20.26 -9.65
CA LYS A 314 3.53 19.81 -10.35
C LYS A 314 3.68 18.29 -10.28
N VAL A 315 3.59 17.70 -9.08
CA VAL A 315 3.68 16.24 -8.90
C VAL A 315 2.59 15.51 -9.68
N LYS A 316 1.34 16.02 -9.61
CA LYS A 316 0.22 15.45 -10.37
C LYS A 316 0.48 15.45 -11.88
N ILE A 317 0.97 16.55 -12.44
CA ILE A 317 1.27 16.66 -13.87
C ILE A 317 2.39 15.71 -14.25
N ALA A 318 3.51 15.71 -13.52
CA ALA A 318 4.65 14.82 -13.78
C ALA A 318 4.23 13.34 -13.77
N PHE A 319 3.42 12.94 -12.80
CA PHE A 319 2.90 11.58 -12.71
C PHE A 319 2.04 11.20 -13.91
N LYS A 320 1.10 12.07 -14.30
CA LYS A 320 0.23 11.86 -15.47
C LYS A 320 1.01 11.78 -16.78
N GLU A 321 1.98 12.68 -16.98
CA GLU A 321 2.82 12.71 -18.18
C GLU A 321 3.67 11.44 -18.31
N LYS A 322 4.23 10.95 -17.19
CA LYS A 322 5.09 9.76 -17.20
C LYS A 322 4.33 8.47 -17.41
N TYR A 323 3.17 8.31 -16.76
CA TYR A 323 2.43 7.04 -16.75
C TYR A 323 1.21 7.03 -17.69
N ASN A 324 0.93 8.14 -18.38
CA ASN A 324 -0.13 8.29 -19.38
C ASN A 324 -1.53 7.95 -18.83
N ILE A 325 -1.87 8.54 -17.67
CA ILE A 325 -3.14 8.40 -16.94
C ILE A 325 -3.84 9.74 -16.68
#